data_AF-A0A0F2J7M6-F1
#
_entry.id   AF-A0A0F2J7M6-F1
#
_cell.length_a   1.000
_cell.length_b   1.000
_cell.length_c   1.000
_cell.angle_alpha   90.00
_cell.angle_beta   90.00
_cell.angle_gamma   90.00
#
_symmetry.space_group_name_H-M   'P 1'
#
loop_
_entity.id
_entity.type
_entity.pdbx_description
1 polymer ?
#
loop_
_entity_poly.entity_id
_entity_poly.type
_entity_poly.pdbx_seq_one_letter_code
_entity_poly.pdbx_strand_id
1 'polypeptide(L)'
;MNSSRGSLWRKWDLHVHTPASIVQHYGSNSEETWERFISDLEELPKDFSVLGINDYLFLDGYERLKREKEVNHRLKNIDLLLPVLEFRISKFAGVNFGSLKRINFHVVFSNEVEPSTIRSQFLNTLEQGYKLAPGVNEGFWKGSITRESLADLGKAVKGSTPIEKRANFGSDLVEGFNNLNLDEEQIFKALDKTYFKEKFIIAIGKTEWDSLNWTDGSIAEKKDVINRAEIVFTSAETLNNFRNAKQKLKDNGVNDLLLDCSDAHRFSDSRDKDRIGKCFTWIKADPTFDGLRQITYESERVYVGERPPILDKVRNNRTKYIQSLQINKVINSRLNETWFENLTLEFNPQLVTIIGNKGNGKSALLDILGLVGDTKNHSNFSFLNNTRFKKT
;
A
#
# COMPACT_ATOMS: atom_id res chain seq x y z
N MET A 1 15.41 9.84 4.09
CA MET A 1 15.50 8.41 4.44
C MET A 1 15.09 8.25 5.89
N ASN A 2 14.12 7.37 6.16
CA ASN A 2 13.60 7.15 7.51
C ASN A 2 14.47 6.18 8.33
N SER A 3 15.49 5.57 7.70
CA SER A 3 16.49 4.76 8.38
C SER A 3 17.91 5.12 7.91
N SER A 4 18.83 5.21 8.87
CA SER A 4 20.29 5.25 8.66
C SER A 4 20.82 4.06 7.85
N ARG A 5 20.09 2.94 7.84
CA ARG A 5 20.44 1.70 7.12
C ARG A 5 19.96 1.67 5.67
N GLY A 6 19.36 2.76 5.18
CA GLY A 6 18.72 2.84 3.87
C GLY A 6 17.43 2.00 3.80
N SER A 7 17.06 1.56 2.59
CA SER A 7 15.81 0.81 2.37
C SER A 7 15.83 -0.54 3.09
N LEU A 8 14.83 -0.77 3.93
CA LEU A 8 14.59 -2.01 4.67
C LEU A 8 13.34 -2.70 4.11
N TRP A 9 13.28 -4.02 4.29
CA TRP A 9 12.08 -4.79 4.02
C TRP A 9 11.05 -4.57 5.12
N ARG A 10 9.86 -4.13 4.75
CA ARG A 10 8.70 -3.95 5.64
C ARG A 10 7.46 -4.53 4.97
N LYS A 11 6.45 -4.92 5.73
CA LYS A 11 5.12 -5.26 5.21
C LYS A 11 4.31 -4.01 4.93
N TRP A 12 3.70 -4.01 3.76
CA TRP A 12 2.85 -2.93 3.26
C TRP A 12 1.51 -3.54 2.90
N ASP A 13 0.46 -3.15 3.61
CA ASP A 13 -0.89 -3.64 3.36
C ASP A 13 -1.74 -2.48 2.85
N LEU A 14 -1.99 -2.46 1.55
CA LEU A 14 -2.59 -1.30 0.88
C LEU A 14 -4.11 -1.38 0.76
N HIS A 15 -4.73 -2.40 1.36
CA HIS A 15 -6.17 -2.66 1.23
C HIS A 15 -6.79 -3.00 2.59
N VAL A 16 -6.92 -2.00 3.45
CA VAL A 16 -7.58 -2.13 4.76
C VAL A 16 -8.82 -1.26 4.78
N HIS A 17 -10.00 -1.87 4.90
CA HIS A 17 -11.24 -1.13 5.15
C HIS A 17 -11.37 -0.81 6.64
N THR A 18 -12.05 0.28 6.96
CA THR A 18 -12.30 0.71 8.35
C THR A 18 -13.75 0.47 8.77
N PRO A 19 -14.09 0.66 10.06
CA PRO A 19 -15.48 0.66 10.51
C PRO A 19 -16.37 1.73 9.85
N ALA A 20 -15.81 2.76 9.22
CA ALA A 20 -16.56 3.78 8.48
C ALA A 20 -16.84 3.39 7.01
N SER A 21 -16.20 2.33 6.50
CA SER A 21 -16.47 1.78 5.17
C SER A 21 -17.91 1.29 5.05
N ILE A 22 -18.50 1.40 3.86
CA ILE A 22 -19.89 1.00 3.60
C ILE A 22 -20.06 -0.52 3.78
N VAL A 23 -19.07 -1.28 3.32
CA VAL A 23 -19.01 -2.74 3.46
C VAL A 23 -17.83 -3.05 4.37
N GLN A 24 -18.13 -3.62 5.53
CA GLN A 24 -17.17 -4.04 6.56
C GLN A 24 -17.87 -4.98 7.57
N HIS A 25 -17.09 -5.65 8.39
CA HIS A 25 -17.55 -6.62 9.38
C HIS A 25 -16.88 -6.47 10.76
N TYR A 26 -16.46 -5.26 11.11
CA TYR A 26 -15.98 -4.84 12.43
C TYR A 26 -17.12 -4.55 13.41
N GLY A 27 -18.30 -4.15 12.92
CA GLY A 27 -19.45 -3.81 13.78
C GLY A 27 -20.10 -2.50 13.39
N SER A 28 -20.81 -1.87 14.32
CA SER A 28 -21.34 -0.51 14.09
C SER A 28 -20.20 0.51 14.05
N ASN A 29 -20.41 1.62 13.34
CA ASN A 29 -19.47 2.76 13.32
C ASN A 29 -19.52 3.54 14.66
N SER A 30 -19.22 2.86 15.76
CA SER A 30 -19.25 3.38 17.13
C SER A 30 -17.83 3.56 17.68
N GLU A 31 -17.68 4.40 18.70
CA GLU A 31 -16.39 4.60 19.38
C GLU A 31 -15.80 3.31 19.95
N GLU A 32 -16.63 2.40 20.46
CA GLU A 32 -16.19 1.08 20.94
C GLU A 32 -15.56 0.23 19.83
N THR A 33 -16.21 0.16 18.66
CA THR A 33 -15.69 -0.57 17.50
C THR A 33 -14.38 0.04 17.01
N TRP A 34 -14.30 1.37 16.99
CA TRP A 34 -13.08 2.07 16.60
C TRP A 34 -11.93 1.88 17.59
N GLU A 35 -12.20 1.89 18.90
CA GLU A 35 -11.18 1.63 19.91
C GLU A 35 -10.59 0.22 19.73
N ARG A 36 -11.45 -0.78 19.53
CA ARG A 36 -11.01 -2.14 19.22
C ARG A 36 -10.21 -2.19 17.90
N PHE A 37 -10.70 -1.53 16.85
CA PHE A 37 -10.05 -1.53 15.54
C PHE A 37 -8.65 -0.89 15.59
N ILE A 38 -8.51 0.27 16.24
CA ILE A 38 -7.21 0.94 16.39
C ILE A 38 -6.27 0.09 17.24
N SER A 39 -6.76 -0.50 18.33
CA SER A 39 -5.96 -1.41 19.17
C SER A 39 -5.47 -2.62 18.38
N ASP A 40 -6.32 -3.22 17.54
CA ASP A 40 -5.96 -4.34 16.67
C ASP A 40 -4.86 -3.96 15.65
N LEU A 41 -4.92 -2.74 15.10
CA LEU A 41 -3.85 -2.19 14.25
C LEU A 41 -2.56 -1.93 15.04
N GLU A 42 -2.64 -1.50 16.30
CA GLU A 42 -1.47 -1.27 17.17
C GLU A 42 -0.78 -2.58 17.59
N GLU A 43 -1.53 -3.68 17.62
CA GLU A 43 -1.03 -5.03 17.92
C GLU A 43 -0.40 -5.74 16.71
N LEU A 44 -0.51 -5.17 15.50
CA LEU A 44 0.14 -5.72 14.31
C LEU A 44 1.65 -5.94 14.54
N PRO A 45 2.23 -7.03 14.01
CA PRO A 45 3.66 -7.27 14.10
C PRO A 45 4.47 -6.07 13.61
N LYS A 46 5.60 -5.75 14.27
CA LYS A 46 6.46 -4.59 13.96
C LYS A 46 6.95 -4.50 12.51
N ASP A 47 6.87 -5.61 11.77
CA ASP A 47 7.22 -5.63 10.36
C ASP A 47 6.16 -4.92 9.49
N PHE A 48 4.91 -4.81 9.93
CA PHE A 48 3.89 -3.97 9.29
C PHE A 48 4.20 -2.50 9.57
N SER A 49 4.41 -1.74 8.50
CA SER A 49 4.79 -0.33 8.63
C SER A 49 3.98 0.60 7.75
N VAL A 50 3.29 0.10 6.73
CA VAL A 50 2.48 0.93 5.84
C VAL A 50 1.10 0.32 5.69
N LEU A 51 0.06 1.15 5.88
CA LEU A 51 -1.33 0.78 5.64
C LEU A 51 -1.95 1.72 4.60
N GLY A 52 -2.62 1.16 3.60
CA GLY A 52 -3.52 1.86 2.69
C GLY A 52 -4.95 1.73 3.22
N ILE A 53 -5.55 2.87 3.58
CA ILE A 53 -6.90 2.91 4.13
C ILE A 53 -7.88 3.05 2.97
N ASN A 54 -8.57 1.95 2.65
CA ASN A 54 -9.25 1.71 1.39
C ASN A 54 -10.78 1.75 1.55
N ASP A 55 -11.31 2.78 2.19
CA ASP A 55 -12.75 2.89 2.37
C ASP A 55 -13.47 3.10 1.02
N TYR A 56 -14.63 2.47 0.88
CA TYR A 56 -15.43 2.62 -0.34
C TYR A 56 -15.90 4.07 -0.51
N LEU A 57 -15.52 4.69 -1.64
CA LEU A 57 -15.94 6.03 -2.10
C LEU A 57 -15.59 7.23 -1.21
N PHE A 58 -15.17 7.02 0.04
CA PHE A 58 -15.04 8.06 1.05
C PHE A 58 -13.72 7.97 1.82
N LEU A 59 -13.32 9.06 2.47
CA LEU A 59 -12.06 9.18 3.22
C LEU A 59 -12.25 9.24 4.73
N ASP A 60 -13.47 9.00 5.23
CA ASP A 60 -13.82 9.24 6.64
C ASP A 60 -12.95 8.42 7.60
N GLY A 61 -12.69 7.14 7.28
CA GLY A 61 -11.81 6.31 8.10
C GLY A 61 -10.34 6.70 8.01
N TYR A 62 -9.86 7.12 6.84
CA TYR A 62 -8.51 7.66 6.68
C TYR A 62 -8.31 8.93 7.53
N GLU A 63 -9.24 9.88 7.45
CA GLU A 63 -9.18 11.13 8.24
C GLU A 63 -9.19 10.86 9.73
N ARG A 64 -10.02 9.89 10.17
CA ARG A 64 -10.02 9.47 11.57
C ARG A 64 -8.68 8.88 11.98
N LEU A 65 -8.12 7.91 11.24
CA LEU A 65 -6.83 7.30 11.58
C LEU A 65 -5.66 8.30 11.50
N LYS A 66 -5.70 9.23 10.54
CA LYS A 66 -4.74 10.34 10.46
C LYS A 66 -4.77 11.17 11.75
N ARG A 67 -5.96 11.54 12.23
CA ARG A 67 -6.13 12.26 13.50
C ARG A 67 -5.63 11.44 14.70
N GLU A 68 -5.97 10.15 14.78
CA GLU A 68 -5.49 9.28 15.87
C GLU A 68 -3.96 9.22 15.92
N LYS A 69 -3.32 9.15 14.75
CA LYS A 69 -1.87 9.11 14.64
C LYS A 69 -1.21 10.45 14.96
N GLU A 70 -1.70 11.54 14.39
CA GLU A 70 -1.04 12.86 14.46
C GLU A 70 -1.38 13.63 15.73
N VAL A 71 -2.64 13.57 16.19
CA VAL A 71 -3.14 14.36 17.33
C VAL A 71 -3.14 13.54 18.62
N ASN A 72 -3.57 12.28 18.56
CA ASN A 72 -3.66 11.41 19.75
C ASN A 72 -2.40 10.55 19.96
N HIS A 73 -1.42 10.65 19.06
CA HIS A 73 -0.14 9.93 19.12
C HIS A 73 -0.28 8.39 19.20
N ARG A 74 -1.35 7.84 18.62
CA ARG A 74 -1.57 6.39 18.45
C ARG A 74 -0.86 5.84 17.21
N LEU A 75 -0.97 4.52 16.98
CA LEU A 75 -0.46 3.86 15.76
C LEU A 75 1.05 4.08 15.54
N LYS A 76 1.84 4.02 16.63
CA LYS A 76 3.29 4.25 16.61
C LYS A 76 4.06 3.15 15.86
N ASN A 77 3.47 1.97 15.72
CA ASN A 77 4.01 0.84 14.96
C ASN A 77 3.87 1.01 13.44
N ILE A 78 2.94 1.86 12.98
CA ILE A 78 2.70 2.11 11.55
C ILE A 78 3.44 3.38 11.15
N ASP A 79 4.41 3.30 10.25
CA ASP A 79 5.19 4.46 9.80
C ASP A 79 4.37 5.37 8.86
N LEU A 80 3.51 4.80 8.01
CA LEU A 80 2.76 5.54 6.99
C LEU A 80 1.31 5.06 6.84
N LEU A 81 0.38 6.02 6.79
CA LEU A 81 -1.00 5.82 6.35
C LEU A 81 -1.19 6.49 4.99
N LEU A 82 -1.72 5.74 4.02
CA LEU A 82 -2.05 6.25 2.68
C LEU A 82 -3.58 6.32 2.50
N PRO A 83 -4.13 7.45 2.01
CA PRO A 83 -5.53 7.51 1.61
C PRO A 83 -5.75 6.71 0.33
N VAL A 84 -6.65 5.73 0.36
CA VAL A 84 -7.03 4.94 -0.81
C VAL A 84 -8.54 5.03 -1.01
N LEU A 85 -8.96 5.33 -2.23
CA LEU A 85 -10.37 5.33 -2.61
C LEU A 85 -10.67 4.14 -3.50
N GLU A 86 -11.65 3.33 -3.11
CA GLU A 86 -12.13 2.18 -3.88
C GLU A 86 -13.44 2.49 -4.60
N PHE A 87 -13.46 2.16 -5.90
CA PHE A 87 -14.59 2.33 -6.81
C PHE A 87 -14.91 1.01 -7.52
N ARG A 88 -16.17 0.86 -7.94
CA ARG A 88 -16.56 -0.15 -8.93
C ARG A 88 -16.69 0.52 -10.28
N ILE A 89 -16.02 -0.01 -11.31
CA ILE A 89 -16.09 0.56 -12.66
C ILE A 89 -17.11 -0.14 -13.56
N SER A 90 -17.61 0.59 -14.56
CA SER A 90 -18.71 0.17 -15.44
C SER A 90 -18.36 -0.97 -16.41
N LYS A 91 -17.08 -1.37 -16.51
CA LYS A 91 -16.67 -2.56 -17.24
C LYS A 91 -17.27 -3.83 -16.60
N PHE A 92 -18.18 -4.50 -17.32
CA PHE A 92 -18.92 -5.66 -16.82
C PHE A 92 -18.03 -6.90 -16.85
N ALA A 93 -17.79 -7.54 -15.70
CA ALA A 93 -17.15 -8.84 -15.60
C ALA A 93 -18.18 -9.96 -15.39
N GLY A 94 -18.21 -10.93 -16.32
CA GLY A 94 -19.05 -12.12 -16.29
C GLY A 94 -20.39 -11.98 -17.02
N VAL A 95 -20.71 -12.95 -17.88
CA VAL A 95 -22.08 -13.19 -18.38
C VAL A 95 -22.47 -14.62 -18.02
N ASN A 96 -22.28 -15.00 -16.76
CA ASN A 96 -22.93 -16.19 -16.22
C ASN A 96 -24.21 -15.72 -15.54
N PHE A 97 -25.34 -16.26 -15.97
CA PHE A 97 -26.67 -16.01 -15.40
C PHE A 97 -26.63 -16.23 -13.88
N GLY A 98 -26.48 -15.15 -13.09
CA GLY A 98 -26.56 -15.20 -11.62
C GLY A 98 -25.72 -14.19 -10.84
N SER A 99 -24.52 -13.78 -11.30
CA SER A 99 -23.70 -12.80 -10.58
C SER A 99 -22.70 -12.06 -11.47
N LEU A 100 -23.06 -10.83 -11.85
CA LEU A 100 -22.13 -9.88 -12.46
C LEU A 100 -21.12 -9.44 -11.40
N LYS A 101 -19.83 -9.68 -11.64
CA LYS A 101 -18.76 -9.09 -10.82
C LYS A 101 -18.33 -7.77 -11.45
N ARG A 102 -17.99 -6.79 -10.61
CA ARG A 102 -17.53 -5.46 -11.02
C ARG A 102 -16.09 -5.32 -10.66
N ILE A 103 -15.31 -4.69 -11.53
CA ILE A 103 -13.89 -4.52 -11.26
C ILE A 103 -13.71 -3.44 -10.21
N ASN A 104 -12.98 -3.80 -9.15
CA ASN A 104 -12.55 -2.84 -8.14
C ASN A 104 -11.38 -2.03 -8.71
N PHE A 105 -11.53 -0.72 -8.65
CA PHE A 105 -10.55 0.26 -9.11
C PHE A 105 -10.17 1.11 -7.91
N HIS A 106 -8.87 1.21 -7.66
CA HIS A 106 -8.35 1.88 -6.48
C HIS A 106 -7.47 3.05 -6.90
N VAL A 107 -7.61 4.18 -6.20
CA VAL A 107 -6.70 5.30 -6.31
C VAL A 107 -6.00 5.48 -4.98
N VAL A 108 -4.71 5.16 -4.95
CA VAL A 108 -3.83 5.35 -3.79
C VAL A 108 -3.22 6.74 -3.89
N PHE A 109 -3.65 7.67 -3.05
CA PHE A 109 -3.11 9.03 -3.01
C PHE A 109 -1.88 9.13 -2.12
N SER A 110 -1.01 10.09 -2.40
CA SER A 110 0.07 10.49 -1.50
C SER A 110 -0.50 11.08 -0.21
N ASN A 111 0.11 10.75 0.93
CA ASN A 111 -0.21 11.34 2.23
C ASN A 111 0.10 12.85 2.30
N GLU A 112 0.76 13.42 1.28
CA GLU A 112 0.97 14.86 1.15
C GLU A 112 -0.23 15.60 0.55
N VAL A 113 -1.20 14.88 0.00
CA VAL A 113 -2.45 15.48 -0.50
C VAL A 113 -3.47 15.50 0.63
N GLU A 114 -3.90 16.69 1.02
CA GLU A 114 -4.89 16.83 2.09
C GLU A 114 -6.25 16.21 1.68
N PRO A 115 -6.96 15.53 2.60
CA PRO A 115 -8.26 14.93 2.32
C PRO A 115 -9.29 15.90 1.74
N SER A 116 -9.27 17.16 2.19
CA SER A 116 -10.12 18.22 1.65
C SER A 116 -9.83 18.53 0.17
N THR A 117 -8.57 18.39 -0.26
CA THR A 117 -8.17 18.53 -1.67
C THR A 117 -8.66 17.34 -2.47
N ILE A 118 -8.51 16.11 -1.97
CA ILE A 118 -9.05 14.91 -2.64
C ILE A 118 -10.58 15.03 -2.78
N ARG A 119 -11.29 15.44 -1.72
CA ARG A 119 -12.74 15.64 -1.76
C ARG A 119 -13.15 16.70 -2.80
N SER A 120 -12.58 17.89 -2.72
CA SER A 120 -12.99 19.02 -3.57
C SER A 120 -12.51 18.91 -5.02
N GLN A 121 -11.29 18.43 -5.26
CA GLN A 121 -10.66 18.38 -6.58
C GLN A 121 -10.84 17.04 -7.29
N PHE A 122 -11.22 15.96 -6.59
CA PHE A 122 -11.42 14.65 -7.21
C PHE A 122 -12.85 14.15 -7.01
N LEU A 123 -13.24 13.74 -5.78
CA LEU A 123 -14.52 13.07 -5.53
C LEU A 123 -15.74 13.88 -5.97
N ASN A 124 -15.80 15.17 -5.62
CA ASN A 124 -16.92 16.05 -5.97
C ASN A 124 -17.05 16.30 -7.49
N THR A 125 -16.03 15.93 -8.27
CA THR A 125 -16.04 16.09 -9.73
C THR A 125 -16.48 14.83 -10.46
N LEU A 126 -16.63 13.72 -9.76
CA LEU A 126 -17.15 12.47 -10.30
C LEU A 126 -18.68 12.49 -10.23
N GLU A 127 -19.33 12.24 -11.37
CA GLU A 127 -20.79 12.13 -11.48
C GLU A 127 -21.21 10.84 -12.16
N GLN A 128 -22.42 10.39 -11.88
CA GLN A 128 -23.00 9.28 -12.63
C GLN A 128 -24.50 9.43 -12.80
N GLY A 129 -25.03 8.84 -13.88
CA GLY A 129 -26.45 8.85 -14.17
C GLY A 129 -27.00 7.48 -14.58
N TYR A 130 -28.24 7.21 -14.19
CA TYR A 130 -28.99 6.00 -14.53
C TYR A 130 -30.40 6.33 -14.97
N LYS A 131 -30.86 5.67 -16.03
CA LYS A 131 -32.27 5.63 -16.41
C LYS A 131 -32.91 4.38 -15.81
N LEU A 132 -33.67 4.57 -14.74
CA LEU A 132 -34.24 3.51 -13.91
C LEU A 132 -35.69 3.16 -14.29
N ALA A 133 -36.37 4.00 -15.09
CA ALA A 133 -37.74 3.77 -15.57
C ALA A 133 -37.88 4.11 -17.07
N PRO A 134 -38.84 3.50 -17.78
CA PRO A 134 -39.21 3.92 -19.13
C PRO A 134 -39.85 5.32 -19.11
N GLY A 135 -39.71 6.07 -20.21
CA GLY A 135 -40.21 7.45 -20.33
C GLY A 135 -39.11 8.46 -20.60
N VAL A 136 -39.46 9.64 -21.14
CA VAL A 136 -38.47 10.66 -21.56
C VAL A 136 -37.99 11.51 -20.37
N ASN A 137 -38.83 11.69 -19.34
CA ASN A 137 -38.55 12.55 -18.17
C ASN A 137 -38.74 11.86 -16.80
N GLU A 138 -39.01 10.56 -16.77
CA GLU A 138 -39.27 9.82 -15.52
C GLU A 138 -38.15 8.82 -15.22
N GLY A 139 -37.81 8.68 -13.94
CA GLY A 139 -36.85 7.68 -13.46
C GLY A 139 -35.39 7.91 -13.85
N PHE A 140 -35.00 9.10 -14.30
CA PHE A 140 -33.59 9.45 -14.47
C PHE A 140 -33.02 9.96 -13.15
N TRP A 141 -32.02 9.24 -12.62
CA TRP A 141 -31.21 9.71 -11.49
C TRP A 141 -29.85 10.16 -12.03
N LYS A 142 -29.36 11.32 -11.60
CA LYS A 142 -28.00 11.78 -11.87
C LYS A 142 -27.49 12.56 -10.66
N GLY A 143 -26.27 12.27 -10.21
CA GLY A 143 -25.68 12.96 -9.08
C GLY A 143 -24.16 12.81 -9.00
N SER A 144 -23.54 13.73 -8.28
CA SER A 144 -22.16 13.57 -7.80
C SER A 144 -22.09 12.50 -6.71
N ILE A 145 -20.91 11.95 -6.42
CA ILE A 145 -20.75 10.90 -5.41
C ILE A 145 -20.76 11.50 -4.00
N THR A 146 -21.91 11.44 -3.31
CA THR A 146 -22.05 11.81 -1.88
C THR A 146 -22.87 10.74 -1.15
N ARG A 147 -22.88 10.78 0.19
CA ARG A 147 -23.68 9.82 0.98
C ARG A 147 -25.18 10.01 0.73
N GLU A 148 -25.61 11.26 0.58
CA GLU A 148 -26.99 11.64 0.29
C GLU A 148 -27.39 11.16 -1.10
N SER A 149 -26.58 11.44 -2.12
CA SER A 149 -26.90 11.05 -3.49
C SER A 149 -26.90 9.52 -3.66
N LEU A 150 -26.01 8.79 -2.98
CA LEU A 150 -26.05 7.34 -2.93
C LEU A 150 -27.36 6.83 -2.30
N ALA A 151 -27.79 7.40 -1.18
CA ALA A 151 -29.06 7.03 -0.58
C ALA A 151 -30.25 7.34 -1.53
N ASP A 152 -30.22 8.48 -2.22
CA ASP A 152 -31.23 8.83 -3.23
C ASP A 152 -31.25 7.82 -4.38
N LEU A 153 -30.08 7.39 -4.88
CA LEU A 153 -29.95 6.35 -5.88
C LEU A 153 -30.56 5.04 -5.39
N GLY A 154 -30.22 4.60 -4.18
CA GLY A 154 -30.77 3.39 -3.59
C GLY A 154 -32.29 3.44 -3.45
N LYS A 155 -32.83 4.57 -2.99
CA LYS A 155 -34.28 4.80 -2.91
C LYS A 155 -34.94 4.73 -4.29
N ALA A 156 -34.32 5.32 -5.31
CA ALA A 156 -34.82 5.28 -6.69
C ALA A 156 -34.78 3.87 -7.29
N VAL A 157 -33.70 3.10 -7.05
CA VAL A 157 -33.58 1.69 -7.46
C VAL A 157 -34.65 0.83 -6.77
N LYS A 158 -34.82 0.98 -5.46
CA LYS A 158 -35.87 0.28 -4.72
C LYS A 158 -37.26 0.60 -5.25
N GLY A 159 -37.54 1.89 -5.47
CA GLY A 159 -38.83 2.38 -5.96
C GLY A 159 -39.19 1.87 -7.35
N SER A 160 -38.20 1.65 -8.21
CA SER A 160 -38.36 1.14 -9.59
C SER A 160 -38.29 -0.38 -9.71
N THR A 161 -37.83 -1.08 -8.67
CA THR A 161 -37.73 -2.56 -8.66
C THR A 161 -39.08 -3.22 -8.32
N PRO A 162 -39.45 -4.36 -8.94
CA PRO A 162 -40.63 -5.16 -8.56
C PRO A 162 -40.65 -5.53 -7.06
N ILE A 163 -41.83 -5.47 -6.44
CA ILE A 163 -42.02 -5.65 -4.98
C ILE A 163 -41.39 -6.95 -4.46
N GLU A 164 -41.55 -8.05 -5.20
CA GLU A 164 -41.02 -9.37 -4.83
C GLU A 164 -39.49 -9.39 -4.66
N LYS A 165 -38.78 -8.51 -5.38
CA LYS A 165 -37.31 -8.42 -5.30
C LYS A 165 -36.84 -7.45 -4.22
N ARG A 166 -37.72 -6.60 -3.68
CA ARG A 166 -37.37 -5.60 -2.66
C ARG A 166 -37.05 -6.21 -1.29
N ALA A 167 -37.55 -7.41 -1.02
CA ALA A 167 -37.31 -8.11 0.24
C ALA A 167 -35.81 -8.41 0.51
N ASN A 168 -34.98 -8.43 -0.54
CA ASN A 168 -33.56 -8.73 -0.46
C ASN A 168 -32.67 -7.48 -0.34
N PHE A 169 -33.26 -6.28 -0.31
CA PHE A 169 -32.50 -5.03 -0.30
C PHE A 169 -32.13 -4.57 1.11
N GLY A 170 -30.90 -4.07 1.26
CA GLY A 170 -30.37 -3.46 2.48
C GLY A 170 -30.86 -2.03 2.68
N SER A 171 -30.06 -1.18 3.34
CA SER A 171 -30.36 0.25 3.49
C SER A 171 -30.29 0.98 2.15
N ASP A 172 -30.90 2.17 2.06
CA ASP A 172 -30.85 2.99 0.84
C ASP A 172 -29.41 3.30 0.43
N LEU A 173 -28.55 3.62 1.39
CA LEU A 173 -27.12 3.85 1.14
C LEU A 173 -26.42 2.61 0.55
N VAL A 174 -26.66 1.43 1.11
CA VAL A 174 -26.04 0.17 0.66
C VAL A 174 -26.53 -0.19 -0.74
N GLU A 175 -27.82 -0.04 -1.03
CA GLU A 175 -28.35 -0.29 -2.36
C GLU A 175 -27.82 0.71 -3.40
N GLY A 176 -27.73 1.99 -3.03
CA GLY A 176 -27.10 3.00 -3.88
C GLY A 176 -25.66 2.63 -4.22
N PHE A 177 -24.87 2.28 -3.20
CA PHE A 177 -23.49 1.82 -3.37
C PHE A 177 -23.39 0.57 -4.25
N ASN A 178 -24.25 -0.44 -4.02
CA ASN A 178 -24.22 -1.69 -4.78
C ASN A 178 -24.53 -1.49 -6.28
N ASN A 179 -25.31 -0.46 -6.61
CA ASN A 179 -25.70 -0.17 -7.98
C ASN A 179 -24.86 0.93 -8.65
N LEU A 180 -24.07 1.70 -7.88
CA LEU A 180 -23.17 2.71 -8.43
C LEU A 180 -21.94 2.06 -9.07
N ASN A 181 -21.77 2.28 -10.37
CA ASN A 181 -20.59 1.96 -11.15
C ASN A 181 -20.12 3.23 -11.87
N LEU A 182 -18.84 3.54 -11.80
CA LEU A 182 -18.26 4.71 -12.46
C LEU A 182 -17.62 4.36 -13.79
N ASP A 183 -17.62 5.31 -14.70
CA ASP A 183 -16.76 5.25 -15.88
C ASP A 183 -15.33 5.59 -15.45
N GLU A 184 -14.38 4.68 -15.69
CA GLU A 184 -12.98 4.91 -15.35
C GLU A 184 -12.39 6.13 -16.06
N GLU A 185 -12.87 6.51 -17.26
CA GLU A 185 -12.39 7.71 -17.95
C GLU A 185 -12.69 8.99 -17.16
N GLN A 186 -13.81 9.01 -16.42
CA GLN A 186 -14.09 10.12 -15.51
C GLN A 186 -13.10 10.18 -14.36
N ILE A 187 -12.68 9.01 -13.84
CA ILE A 187 -11.66 8.92 -12.79
C ILE A 187 -10.32 9.44 -13.32
N PHE A 188 -9.87 8.96 -14.49
CA PHE A 188 -8.63 9.43 -15.10
C PHE A 188 -8.64 10.93 -15.36
N LYS A 189 -9.73 11.45 -15.94
CA LYS A 189 -9.89 12.89 -16.18
C LYS A 189 -9.91 13.71 -14.88
N ALA A 190 -10.49 13.19 -13.81
CA ALA A 190 -10.52 13.88 -12.52
C ALA A 190 -9.13 13.90 -11.84
N LEU A 191 -8.29 12.90 -12.12
CA LEU A 191 -6.89 12.83 -11.66
C LEU A 191 -5.92 13.68 -12.49
N ASP A 192 -6.26 13.99 -13.74
CA ASP A 192 -5.47 14.86 -14.61
C ASP A 192 -5.61 16.34 -14.22
N LYS A 193 -5.16 16.66 -13.00
CA LYS A 193 -5.14 18.00 -12.41
C LYS A 193 -3.80 18.26 -11.76
N THR A 194 -3.39 19.53 -11.74
CA THR A 194 -2.13 19.97 -11.12
C THR A 194 -1.96 19.53 -9.66
N TYR A 195 -3.06 19.40 -8.93
CA TYR A 195 -3.09 18.94 -7.53
C TYR A 195 -2.61 17.50 -7.33
N PHE A 196 -2.75 16.65 -8.34
CA PHE A 196 -2.51 15.20 -8.22
C PHE A 196 -1.30 14.73 -9.03
N LYS A 197 -0.62 15.62 -9.75
CA LYS A 197 0.57 15.28 -10.54
C LYS A 197 1.59 14.55 -9.67
N GLU A 198 1.91 13.31 -10.04
CA GLU A 198 2.85 12.44 -9.31
C GLU A 198 2.46 12.14 -7.85
N LYS A 199 1.19 12.36 -7.48
CA LYS A 199 0.66 12.20 -6.12
C LYS A 199 -0.45 11.14 -6.01
N PHE A 200 -0.56 10.27 -7.01
CA PHE A 200 -1.42 9.10 -6.95
C PHE A 200 -0.81 7.91 -7.70
N ILE A 201 -1.28 6.72 -7.36
CA ILE A 201 -1.04 5.45 -8.05
C ILE A 201 -2.40 4.78 -8.25
N ILE A 202 -2.61 4.21 -9.42
CA ILE A 202 -3.81 3.43 -9.73
C ILE A 202 -3.52 1.96 -9.49
N ALA A 203 -4.46 1.29 -8.82
CA ALA A 203 -4.46 -0.15 -8.67
C ALA A 203 -5.80 -0.76 -9.11
N ILE A 204 -5.76 -2.02 -9.54
CA ILE A 204 -6.94 -2.75 -9.99
C ILE A 204 -7.06 -4.12 -9.30
N GLY A 205 -8.29 -4.51 -8.97
CA GLY A 205 -8.59 -5.81 -8.36
C GLY A 205 -8.42 -6.96 -9.35
N LYS A 206 -7.49 -7.89 -9.07
CA LYS A 206 -7.22 -9.06 -9.92
C LYS A 206 -8.41 -9.99 -10.03
N THR A 207 -9.10 -10.26 -8.93
CA THR A 207 -10.15 -11.30 -8.84
C THR A 207 -11.32 -10.96 -9.77
N GLU A 208 -11.73 -9.70 -9.73
CA GLU A 208 -12.82 -9.16 -10.52
C GLU A 208 -12.40 -9.04 -11.99
N TRP A 209 -11.19 -8.55 -12.26
CA TRP A 209 -10.62 -8.53 -13.62
C TRP A 209 -10.54 -9.92 -14.26
N ASP A 210 -10.18 -10.94 -13.48
CA ASP A 210 -10.08 -12.32 -13.98
C ASP A 210 -11.43 -12.89 -14.40
N SER A 211 -12.53 -12.33 -13.85
CA SER A 211 -13.91 -12.70 -14.17
C SER A 211 -14.41 -12.08 -15.49
N LEU A 212 -13.64 -11.18 -16.12
CA LEU A 212 -13.94 -10.70 -17.47
C LEU A 212 -13.77 -11.84 -18.47
N ASN A 213 -14.77 -12.09 -19.31
CA ASN A 213 -14.64 -13.11 -20.34
C ASN A 213 -13.67 -12.65 -21.43
N TRP A 214 -12.76 -13.54 -21.86
CA TRP A 214 -12.00 -13.37 -23.09
C TRP A 214 -12.92 -13.72 -24.27
N THR A 215 -13.57 -12.71 -24.86
CA THR A 215 -14.27 -12.87 -26.14
C THR A 215 -13.56 -12.04 -27.19
N ASP A 216 -13.63 -12.42 -28.47
CA ASP A 216 -12.91 -11.73 -29.55
C ASP A 216 -13.18 -10.20 -29.60
N GLY A 217 -14.33 -9.75 -29.08
CA GLY A 217 -14.70 -8.34 -28.97
C GLY A 217 -14.29 -7.62 -27.69
N SER A 218 -13.84 -8.32 -26.63
CA SER A 218 -13.53 -7.73 -25.31
C SER A 218 -12.04 -7.77 -24.93
N ILE A 219 -11.20 -8.44 -25.73
CA ILE A 219 -9.76 -8.62 -25.42
C ILE A 219 -9.07 -7.29 -25.20
N ALA A 220 -9.30 -6.32 -26.08
CA ALA A 220 -8.68 -5.00 -26.01
C ALA A 220 -9.09 -4.27 -24.72
N GLU A 221 -10.39 -4.24 -24.40
CA GLU A 221 -10.91 -3.59 -23.18
C GLU A 221 -10.38 -4.25 -21.90
N LYS A 222 -10.32 -5.59 -21.88
CA LYS A 222 -9.79 -6.35 -20.76
C LYS A 222 -8.30 -6.07 -20.54
N LYS A 223 -7.51 -5.96 -21.59
CA LYS A 223 -6.08 -5.63 -21.49
C LYS A 223 -5.86 -4.16 -21.13
N ASP A 224 -6.61 -3.25 -21.73
CA ASP A 224 -6.50 -1.81 -21.52
C ASP A 224 -6.64 -1.45 -20.04
N VAL A 225 -7.70 -1.94 -19.39
CA VAL A 225 -8.02 -1.53 -18.01
C VAL A 225 -6.92 -1.91 -17.01
N ILE A 226 -6.33 -3.11 -17.12
CA ILE A 226 -5.29 -3.57 -16.21
C ILE A 226 -3.92 -2.98 -16.53
N ASN A 227 -3.64 -2.73 -17.82
CA ASN A 227 -2.36 -2.18 -18.26
C ASN A 227 -2.24 -0.66 -18.03
N ARG A 228 -3.37 0.04 -17.83
CA ARG A 228 -3.39 1.45 -17.41
C ARG A 228 -3.18 1.64 -15.91
N ALA A 229 -3.36 0.60 -15.10
CA ALA A 229 -3.01 0.63 -13.69
C ALA A 229 -1.51 0.39 -13.51
N GLU A 230 -0.88 1.04 -12.53
CA GLU A 230 0.51 0.75 -12.21
C GLU A 230 0.63 -0.53 -11.37
N ILE A 231 -0.37 -0.83 -10.53
CA ILE A 231 -0.33 -1.96 -9.59
C ILE A 231 -1.59 -2.84 -9.73
N VAL A 232 -1.47 -4.13 -9.43
CA VAL A 232 -2.61 -5.05 -9.33
C VAL A 232 -2.74 -5.53 -7.89
N PHE A 233 -3.96 -5.51 -7.34
CA PHE A 233 -4.25 -6.02 -6.00
C PHE A 233 -4.90 -7.39 -6.03
N THR A 234 -4.61 -8.21 -5.03
CA THR A 234 -5.34 -9.44 -4.72
C THR A 234 -5.32 -9.69 -3.23
N SER A 235 -6.38 -10.27 -2.68
CA SER A 235 -6.38 -10.88 -1.35
C SER A 235 -6.26 -12.39 -1.50
N ALA A 236 -5.03 -12.91 -1.42
CA ALA A 236 -4.77 -14.31 -1.60
C ALA A 236 -4.95 -15.08 -0.28
N GLU A 237 -5.81 -16.10 -0.31
CA GLU A 237 -5.99 -17.00 0.82
C GLU A 237 -4.66 -17.70 1.19
N THR A 238 -3.96 -18.21 0.17
CA THR A 238 -2.65 -18.87 0.31
C THR A 238 -1.61 -18.32 -0.65
N LEU A 239 -0.33 -18.54 -0.35
CA LEU A 239 0.78 -18.21 -1.26
C LEU A 239 0.69 -18.94 -2.60
N ASN A 240 0.07 -20.11 -2.65
CA ASN A 240 -0.13 -20.84 -3.91
C ASN A 240 -1.17 -20.12 -4.80
N ASN A 241 -2.28 -19.65 -4.20
CA ASN A 241 -3.27 -18.84 -4.90
C ASN A 241 -2.63 -17.57 -5.48
N PHE A 242 -1.77 -16.90 -4.70
CA PHE A 242 -1.02 -15.74 -5.17
C PHE A 242 -0.11 -16.07 -6.37
N ARG A 243 0.71 -17.12 -6.27
CA ARG A 243 1.62 -17.53 -7.36
C ARG A 243 0.86 -17.87 -8.64
N ASN A 244 -0.26 -18.58 -8.53
CA ASN A 244 -1.12 -18.90 -9.66
C ASN A 244 -1.73 -17.64 -10.28
N ALA A 245 -2.19 -16.70 -9.45
CA ALA A 245 -2.71 -15.41 -9.92
C ALA A 245 -1.64 -14.62 -10.68
N LYS A 246 -0.42 -14.53 -10.13
CA LYS A 246 0.70 -13.84 -10.78
C LYS A 246 1.12 -14.51 -12.09
N GLN A 247 1.23 -15.84 -12.11
CA GLN A 247 1.56 -16.58 -13.34
C GLN A 247 0.50 -16.35 -14.41
N LYS A 248 -0.79 -16.36 -14.04
CA LYS A 248 -1.88 -16.08 -14.97
C LYS A 248 -1.78 -14.67 -15.58
N LEU A 249 -1.40 -13.65 -14.82
CA LEU A 249 -1.19 -12.30 -15.37
C LEU A 249 -0.06 -12.29 -16.41
N LYS A 250 1.06 -12.97 -16.12
CA LYS A 250 2.18 -13.13 -17.06
C LYS A 250 1.77 -13.87 -18.33
N ASP A 251 1.06 -14.99 -18.19
CA ASP A 251 0.62 -15.81 -19.33
C ASP A 251 -0.34 -15.02 -20.24
N ASN A 252 -1.13 -14.10 -19.67
CA ASN A 252 -2.03 -13.22 -20.42
C ASN A 252 -1.33 -11.99 -21.02
N GLY A 253 -0.05 -11.76 -20.71
CA GLY A 253 0.73 -10.62 -21.21
C GLY A 253 0.16 -9.27 -20.77
N VAL A 254 -0.21 -9.15 -19.50
CA VAL A 254 -0.73 -7.93 -18.87
C VAL A 254 0.10 -7.54 -17.65
N ASN A 255 -0.17 -6.37 -17.06
CA ASN A 255 0.50 -5.93 -15.83
C ASN A 255 0.48 -7.04 -14.77
N ASP A 256 1.66 -7.49 -14.35
CA ASP A 256 1.89 -8.56 -13.38
C ASP A 256 2.57 -8.07 -12.09
N LEU A 257 2.64 -6.75 -11.87
CA LEU A 257 3.02 -6.13 -10.59
C LEU A 257 1.90 -6.32 -9.57
N LEU A 258 1.73 -7.59 -9.19
CA LEU A 258 0.72 -8.07 -8.27
C LEU A 258 1.22 -7.93 -6.84
N LEU A 259 0.45 -7.22 -6.01
CA LEU A 259 0.61 -7.17 -4.58
C LEU A 259 -0.50 -7.99 -3.91
N ASP A 260 -0.11 -8.75 -2.89
CA ASP A 260 -1.05 -9.32 -1.94
C ASP A 260 -1.42 -8.24 -0.91
N CYS A 261 -2.70 -8.01 -0.70
CA CYS A 261 -3.22 -7.12 0.32
C CYS A 261 -4.27 -7.87 1.14
N SER A 262 -4.56 -7.41 2.35
CA SER A 262 -5.49 -8.15 3.22
C SER A 262 -6.94 -8.08 2.75
N ASP A 263 -7.34 -7.01 2.04
CA ASP A 263 -8.74 -6.69 1.79
C ASP A 263 -9.53 -6.71 3.12
N ALA A 264 -8.92 -6.16 4.18
CA ALA A 264 -9.37 -6.40 5.54
C ALA A 264 -10.73 -5.77 5.82
N HIS A 265 -11.72 -6.62 6.04
CA HIS A 265 -13.07 -6.26 6.49
C HIS A 265 -13.35 -6.73 7.92
N ARG A 266 -12.43 -7.48 8.53
CA ARG A 266 -12.60 -8.13 9.84
C ARG A 266 -11.37 -7.95 10.72
N PHE A 267 -11.57 -8.05 12.03
CA PHE A 267 -10.49 -8.06 13.02
C PHE A 267 -9.52 -9.23 12.81
N SER A 268 -8.30 -9.08 13.33
CA SER A 268 -7.20 -10.03 13.17
C SER A 268 -7.46 -11.41 13.81
N ASP A 269 -8.40 -11.50 14.75
CA ASP A 269 -8.85 -12.72 15.43
C ASP A 269 -9.82 -13.57 14.58
N SER A 270 -10.27 -13.05 13.44
CA SER A 270 -11.14 -13.78 12.52
C SER A 270 -10.43 -14.96 11.85
N ARG A 271 -11.19 -15.97 11.46
CA ARG A 271 -10.72 -17.07 10.60
C ARG A 271 -10.83 -16.77 9.10
N ASP A 272 -11.48 -15.66 8.76
CA ASP A 272 -11.60 -15.19 7.39
C ASP A 272 -10.22 -14.82 6.81
N LYS A 273 -10.08 -14.88 5.48
CA LYS A 273 -8.86 -14.39 4.82
C LYS A 273 -8.82 -12.86 4.81
N ASP A 274 -9.98 -12.21 4.75
CA ASP A 274 -10.16 -10.78 4.58
C ASP A 274 -10.15 -10.06 5.93
N ARG A 275 -8.99 -10.12 6.60
CA ARG A 275 -8.79 -9.64 7.97
C ARG A 275 -7.49 -8.89 8.19
N ILE A 276 -7.48 -8.04 9.21
CA ILE A 276 -6.29 -7.28 9.63
C ILE A 276 -5.08 -8.21 9.79
N GLY A 277 -3.96 -7.80 9.19
CA GLY A 277 -2.67 -8.49 9.26
C GLY A 277 -2.51 -9.67 8.30
N LYS A 278 -3.53 -10.04 7.51
CA LYS A 278 -3.44 -11.12 6.52
C LYS A 278 -2.89 -10.63 5.18
N CYS A 279 -1.67 -10.10 5.20
CA CYS A 279 -0.95 -9.64 4.01
C CYS A 279 0.47 -10.24 3.94
N PHE A 280 0.83 -10.75 2.76
CA PHE A 280 2.12 -11.35 2.45
C PHE A 280 3.09 -10.40 1.73
N THR A 281 2.68 -9.19 1.39
CA THR A 281 3.52 -8.24 0.64
C THR A 281 4.55 -7.57 1.53
N TRP A 282 5.80 -7.70 1.11
CA TRP A 282 6.95 -6.97 1.62
C TRP A 282 7.51 -6.05 0.55
N ILE A 283 7.78 -4.80 0.91
CA ILE A 283 8.40 -3.82 0.03
C ILE A 283 9.72 -3.34 0.65
N LYS A 284 10.78 -3.33 -0.15
CA LYS A 284 12.09 -2.78 0.21
C LYS A 284 12.21 -1.32 -0.17
N ALA A 285 11.61 -0.46 0.63
CA ALA A 285 11.65 0.98 0.46
C ALA A 285 11.56 1.72 1.80
N ASP A 286 11.80 3.03 1.76
CA ASP A 286 11.37 3.89 2.86
C ASP A 286 9.83 3.95 2.88
N PRO A 287 9.19 3.95 4.07
CA PRO A 287 7.74 4.01 4.22
C PRO A 287 7.24 5.41 3.87
N THR A 288 7.20 5.69 2.57
CA THR A 288 6.80 6.97 1.95
C THR A 288 6.02 6.66 0.67
N PHE A 289 5.21 7.61 0.20
CA PHE A 289 4.53 7.45 -1.09
C PHE A 289 5.52 7.26 -2.25
N ASP A 290 6.64 7.98 -2.28
CA ASP A 290 7.68 7.77 -3.28
C ASP A 290 8.33 6.38 -3.21
N GLY A 291 8.44 5.81 -2.00
CA GLY A 291 8.88 4.43 -1.80
C GLY A 291 7.92 3.41 -2.40
N LEU A 292 6.60 3.68 -2.35
CA LEU A 292 5.61 2.89 -3.08
C LEU A 292 5.78 3.08 -4.59
N ARG A 293 5.87 4.32 -5.06
CA ARG A 293 6.05 4.64 -6.48
C ARG A 293 7.30 3.99 -7.07
N GLN A 294 8.36 3.83 -6.29
CA GLN A 294 9.59 3.19 -6.75
C GLN A 294 9.36 1.75 -7.26
N ILE A 295 8.44 1.00 -6.68
CA ILE A 295 8.24 -0.41 -7.07
C ILE A 295 7.62 -0.56 -8.47
N THR A 296 7.01 0.50 -9.01
CA THR A 296 6.46 0.49 -10.38
C THR A 296 7.57 0.52 -11.43
N TYR A 297 8.78 0.95 -11.04
CA TYR A 297 9.99 0.92 -11.86
C TYR A 297 10.94 -0.21 -11.47
N GLU A 298 10.98 -0.59 -10.18
CA GLU A 298 11.91 -1.56 -9.58
C GLU A 298 11.15 -2.70 -8.88
N SER A 299 10.49 -3.56 -9.66
CA SER A 299 9.63 -4.65 -9.14
C SER A 299 10.36 -5.68 -8.26
N GLU A 300 11.70 -5.79 -8.34
CA GLU A 300 12.53 -6.64 -7.48
C GLU A 300 12.55 -6.20 -6.01
N ARG A 301 12.05 -4.99 -5.73
CA ARG A 301 11.80 -4.49 -4.37
C ARG A 301 10.54 -5.05 -3.74
N VAL A 302 9.77 -5.85 -4.47
CA VAL A 302 8.57 -6.52 -3.96
C VAL A 302 8.88 -7.99 -3.71
N TYR A 303 8.55 -8.45 -2.51
CA TYR A 303 8.56 -9.87 -2.17
C TYR A 303 7.22 -10.26 -1.55
N VAL A 304 6.60 -11.32 -2.07
CA VAL A 304 5.33 -11.84 -1.52
C VAL A 304 5.57 -13.22 -0.91
N GLY A 305 5.43 -13.30 0.41
CA GLY A 305 5.72 -14.50 1.19
C GLY A 305 5.73 -14.24 2.69
N GLU A 306 5.95 -15.30 3.48
CA GLU A 306 6.05 -15.19 4.94
C GLU A 306 7.13 -14.21 5.37
N ARG A 307 8.32 -14.32 4.77
CA ARG A 307 9.47 -13.44 5.03
C ARG A 307 10.43 -13.42 3.83
N PRO A 308 11.01 -12.27 3.47
CA PRO A 308 12.07 -12.18 2.47
C PRO A 308 13.27 -13.09 2.81
N PRO A 309 13.80 -13.89 1.87
CA PRO A 309 14.88 -14.86 2.15
C PRO A 309 16.14 -14.25 2.76
N ILE A 310 16.45 -12.99 2.41
CA ILE A 310 17.60 -12.29 2.97
C ILE A 310 17.48 -12.09 4.49
N LEU A 311 16.28 -11.86 5.01
CA LEU A 311 16.08 -11.69 6.46
C LEU A 311 16.34 -13.00 7.21
N ASP A 312 15.91 -14.14 6.65
CA ASP A 312 16.23 -15.46 7.21
C ASP A 312 17.72 -15.79 7.10
N LYS A 313 18.35 -15.44 5.98
CA LYS A 313 19.80 -15.64 5.78
C LYS A 313 20.62 -14.88 6.82
N VAL A 314 20.26 -13.62 7.09
CA VAL A 314 20.90 -12.80 8.13
C VAL A 314 20.68 -13.39 9.51
N ARG A 315 19.43 -13.78 9.82
CA ARG A 315 19.08 -14.36 11.12
C ARG A 315 19.83 -15.65 11.41
N ASN A 316 20.01 -16.51 10.42
CA ASN A 316 20.66 -17.82 10.56
C ASN A 316 22.19 -17.74 10.50
N ASN A 317 22.76 -16.65 9.97
CA ASN A 317 24.20 -16.48 9.81
C ASN A 317 24.69 -15.18 10.45
N ARG A 318 24.25 -14.88 11.69
CA ARG A 318 24.53 -13.58 12.34
C ARG A 318 26.01 -13.21 12.39
N THR A 319 26.91 -14.20 12.49
CA THR A 319 28.37 -14.00 12.48
C THR A 319 28.97 -13.61 11.12
N LYS A 320 28.16 -13.59 10.05
CA LYS A 320 28.58 -13.25 8.68
C LYS A 320 28.12 -11.87 8.23
N TYR A 321 27.35 -11.17 9.05
CA TYR A 321 26.79 -9.85 8.72
C TYR A 321 27.20 -8.84 9.77
N ILE A 322 27.69 -7.68 9.31
CA ILE A 322 27.99 -6.56 10.18
C ILE A 322 26.67 -5.82 10.41
N GLN A 323 26.24 -5.73 11.67
CA GLN A 323 25.04 -4.97 12.04
C GLN A 323 25.35 -3.47 12.17
N SER A 324 26.42 -3.16 12.91
CA SER A 324 26.88 -1.80 13.15
C SER A 324 28.40 -1.76 13.36
N LEU A 325 28.99 -0.58 13.21
CA LEU A 325 30.34 -0.24 13.62
C LEU A 325 30.26 0.92 14.60
N GLN A 326 30.86 0.75 15.77
CA GLN A 326 30.99 1.81 16.75
C GLN A 326 32.47 2.14 16.94
N ILE A 327 32.84 3.39 16.74
CA ILE A 327 34.19 3.91 16.95
C ILE A 327 34.12 4.92 18.08
N ASN A 328 34.83 4.62 19.17
CA ASN A 328 34.96 5.50 20.31
C ASN A 328 36.42 5.74 20.63
N LYS A 329 36.72 6.93 21.13
CA LYS A 329 38.03 7.25 21.66
C LYS A 329 38.22 6.54 23.00
N VAL A 330 39.42 6.01 23.23
CA VAL A 330 39.75 5.38 24.51
C VAL A 330 39.76 6.44 25.61
N ILE A 331 39.19 6.10 26.76
CA ILE A 331 39.17 6.94 27.96
C ILE A 331 40.62 7.33 28.32
N ASN A 332 40.86 8.61 28.59
CA ASN A 332 42.18 9.20 28.89
C ASN A 332 43.16 9.33 27.69
N SER A 333 42.69 9.22 26.45
CA SER A 333 43.51 9.54 25.29
C SER A 333 43.99 11.01 25.32
N ARG A 334 45.31 11.23 25.23
CA ARG A 334 45.94 12.55 25.18
C ARG A 334 45.88 13.24 23.81
N LEU A 335 45.43 12.53 22.79
CA LEU A 335 45.22 13.06 21.43
C LEU A 335 44.09 14.10 21.46
N ASN A 336 44.24 15.24 20.76
CA ASN A 336 43.23 16.30 20.69
C ASN A 336 42.26 16.09 19.51
N GLU A 337 42.61 15.21 18.59
CA GLU A 337 41.85 14.91 17.40
C GLU A 337 40.50 14.26 17.75
N THR A 338 39.46 14.66 17.03
CA THR A 338 38.08 14.20 17.18
C THR A 338 37.63 13.29 16.03
N TRP A 339 38.60 12.77 15.25
CA TRP A 339 38.30 11.89 14.11
C TRP A 339 37.55 10.64 14.56
N PHE A 340 36.37 10.41 13.96
CA PHE A 340 35.50 9.28 14.29
C PHE A 340 35.04 9.22 15.75
N GLU A 341 35.10 10.33 16.49
CA GLU A 341 34.63 10.39 17.87
C GLU A 341 33.12 10.13 17.95
N ASN A 342 32.73 9.20 18.82
CA ASN A 342 31.34 8.77 19.03
C ASN A 342 30.62 8.37 17.73
N LEU A 343 31.35 7.84 16.75
CA LEU A 343 30.76 7.45 15.48
C LEU A 343 30.07 6.08 15.62
N THR A 344 28.77 6.05 15.36
CA THR A 344 28.00 4.82 15.19
C THR A 344 27.45 4.76 13.78
N LEU A 345 27.80 3.72 13.04
CA LEU A 345 27.28 3.44 11.70
C LEU A 345 26.48 2.15 11.75
N GLU A 346 25.26 2.17 11.22
CA GLU A 346 24.45 0.97 11.04
C GLU A 346 24.50 0.51 9.59
N PHE A 347 24.54 -0.80 9.37
CA PHE A 347 24.70 -1.38 8.04
C PHE A 347 23.44 -2.10 7.56
N ASN A 348 23.17 -1.94 6.25
CA ASN A 348 22.24 -2.80 5.54
C ASN A 348 22.91 -4.17 5.34
N PRO A 349 22.18 -5.29 5.47
CA PRO A 349 22.76 -6.63 5.26
C PRO A 349 23.12 -6.93 3.80
N GLN A 350 22.76 -6.07 2.85
CA GLN A 350 23.06 -6.23 1.44
C GLN A 350 24.13 -5.22 1.00
N LEU A 351 23.98 -4.60 -0.17
CA LEU A 351 24.95 -3.67 -0.71
C LEU A 351 25.03 -2.40 0.17
N VAL A 352 26.23 -2.08 0.64
CA VAL A 352 26.55 -0.82 1.31
C VAL A 352 27.61 -0.11 0.49
N THR A 353 27.33 1.13 0.12
CA THR A 353 28.26 1.97 -0.65
C THR A 353 28.76 3.10 0.25
N ILE A 354 30.09 3.19 0.43
CA ILE A 354 30.73 4.27 1.19
C ILE A 354 31.21 5.33 0.19
N ILE A 355 30.57 6.51 0.20
CA ILE A 355 30.84 7.61 -0.73
C ILE A 355 31.40 8.81 0.05
N GLY A 356 32.28 9.58 -0.59
CA GLY A 356 32.81 10.82 -0.01
C GLY A 356 34.03 11.34 -0.75
N ASN A 357 34.38 12.61 -0.53
CA ASN A 357 35.54 13.25 -1.16
C ASN A 357 36.88 12.65 -0.68
N LYS A 358 37.97 12.96 -1.40
CA LYS A 358 39.33 12.61 -0.96
C LYS A 358 39.59 13.22 0.42
N GLY A 359 40.09 12.42 1.36
CA GLY A 359 40.36 12.86 2.74
C GLY A 359 39.24 12.61 3.75
N ASN A 360 38.01 12.26 3.32
CA ASN A 360 36.86 12.07 4.23
C ASN A 360 36.88 10.74 5.02
N GLY A 361 38.05 10.12 5.23
CA GLY A 361 38.16 8.96 6.12
C GLY A 361 37.66 7.60 5.56
N LYS A 362 37.30 7.49 4.28
CA LYS A 362 36.81 6.22 3.68
C LYS A 362 37.78 5.04 3.85
N SER A 363 39.06 5.26 3.55
CA SER A 363 40.11 4.23 3.72
C SER A 363 40.30 3.85 5.18
N ALA A 364 40.22 4.82 6.09
CA ALA A 364 40.29 4.55 7.53
C ALA A 364 39.12 3.66 7.98
N LEU A 365 37.90 3.98 7.52
CA LEU A 365 36.71 3.18 7.81
C LEU A 365 36.83 1.74 7.29
N LEU A 366 37.30 1.54 6.06
CA LEU A 366 37.51 0.22 5.48
C LEU A 366 38.57 -0.60 6.21
N ASP A 367 39.70 0.04 6.57
CA ASP A 367 40.75 -0.62 7.35
C ASP A 367 40.26 -0.99 8.76
N ILE A 368 39.48 -0.12 9.43
CA ILE A 368 38.85 -0.40 10.74
C ILE A 368 37.93 -1.62 10.63
N LEU A 369 37.06 -1.65 9.61
CA LEU A 369 36.17 -2.80 9.35
C LEU A 369 36.97 -4.08 9.11
N GLY A 370 38.06 -4.00 8.33
CA GLY A 370 38.97 -5.12 8.10
C GLY A 370 39.64 -5.60 9.38
N LEU A 371 40.06 -4.68 10.24
CA LEU A 371 40.72 -4.99 11.51
C LEU A 371 39.76 -5.72 12.46
N VAL A 372 38.57 -5.15 12.71
CA VAL A 372 37.58 -5.77 13.62
C VAL A 372 36.96 -7.04 13.04
N GLY A 373 36.98 -7.17 11.71
CA GLY A 373 36.55 -8.37 10.99
C GLY A 373 37.63 -9.45 10.83
N ASP A 374 38.80 -9.29 11.46
CA ASP A 374 39.93 -10.24 11.43
C ASP A 374 40.36 -10.63 10.00
N THR A 375 40.53 -9.63 9.13
CA THR A 375 40.91 -9.87 7.74
C THR A 375 42.37 -10.33 7.61
N LYS A 376 42.63 -11.39 6.85
CA LYS A 376 44.01 -11.84 6.56
C LYS A 376 44.85 -10.83 5.76
N ASN A 377 44.22 -9.78 5.23
CA ASN A 377 44.84 -8.76 4.39
C ASN A 377 45.34 -7.53 5.16
N HIS A 378 45.65 -7.65 6.47
CA HIS A 378 46.15 -6.55 7.29
C HIS A 378 47.37 -5.82 6.69
N SER A 379 48.24 -6.53 5.96
CA SER A 379 49.41 -5.95 5.29
C SER A 379 49.06 -4.93 4.20
N ASN A 380 47.83 -4.97 3.68
CA ASN A 380 47.34 -4.09 2.62
C ASN A 380 46.57 -2.86 3.15
N PHE A 381 46.59 -2.63 4.47
CA PHE A 381 45.92 -1.47 5.08
C PHE A 381 46.53 -0.15 4.60
N SER A 382 45.67 0.66 3.97
CA SER A 382 46.06 1.89 3.29
C SER A 382 46.12 3.12 4.21
N PHE A 383 45.53 3.03 5.40
CA PHE A 383 45.45 4.05 6.43
C PHE A 383 45.98 3.55 7.77
N LEU A 384 45.51 2.40 8.29
CA LEU A 384 45.93 1.83 9.58
C LEU A 384 47.32 1.18 9.51
N ASN A 385 48.35 1.99 9.26
CA ASN A 385 49.74 1.59 9.22
C ASN A 385 50.64 2.67 9.84
N ASN A 386 51.87 2.30 10.20
CA ASN A 386 52.82 3.18 10.88
C ASN A 386 53.25 4.42 10.07
N THR A 387 53.04 4.42 8.75
CA THR A 387 53.42 5.55 7.88
C THR A 387 52.34 6.62 7.75
N ARG A 388 51.10 6.32 8.15
CA ARG A 388 49.95 7.21 7.99
C ARG A 388 49.18 7.41 9.29
N PHE A 389 48.82 6.33 9.97
CA PHE A 389 48.11 6.42 11.24
C PHE A 389 49.07 6.89 12.35
N LYS A 390 48.65 7.89 13.14
CA LYS A 390 49.46 8.55 14.19
C LYS A 390 50.75 9.22 13.70
N LYS A 391 50.87 9.51 12.40
CA LYS A 391 51.96 10.36 11.90
C LYS A 391 51.66 11.80 12.31
N THR A 392 52.32 12.25 13.37
CA THR A 392 52.39 13.65 13.80
C THR A 392 53.15 14.50 12.81
#